data_AF-A0A1G8ACE4-F1
#
_entry.id   AF-A0A1G8ACE4-F1
#
_cell.length_a   1.000
_cell.length_b   1.000
_cell.length_c   1.000
_cell.angle_alpha   90.00
_cell.angle_beta   90.00
_cell.angle_gamma   90.00
#
_symmetry.space_group_name_H-M   'P 1'
#
loop_
_entity.id
_entity.type
_entity.pdbx_description
1 polymer ?
#
loop_
_entity_poly.entity_id
_entity_poly.type
_entity_poly.pdbx_seq_one_letter_code
_entity_poly.pdbx_strand_id
1 'polypeptide(L)'
;MSRHVYEVGKVVEGEVEILDTVSTKRTREPYWLYFLKDDDGDLYKWWSPEPLPGWRKGVRVRLRGQVKRHDTNPETKERTTVLHNVHGQVVK
;
A
#
# COMPACT_ATOMS: atom_id res chain seq x y z
N MET A 1 -15.79 10.03 -10.84
CA MET A 1 -16.50 8.78 -10.54
C MET A 1 -15.49 7.65 -10.59
N SER A 2 -14.94 7.25 -9.44
CA SER A 2 -13.89 6.22 -9.38
C SER A 2 -14.54 4.86 -9.18
N ARG A 3 -14.65 4.08 -10.27
CA ARG A 3 -15.23 2.74 -10.27
C ARG A 3 -14.19 1.76 -9.71
N HIS A 4 -14.28 1.44 -8.43
CA HIS A 4 -13.49 0.37 -7.83
C HIS A 4 -14.26 -0.94 -7.99
N VAL A 5 -13.84 -1.79 -8.92
CA VAL A 5 -14.41 -3.12 -9.12
C VAL A 5 -13.68 -4.08 -8.17
N TYR A 6 -14.40 -4.65 -7.21
CA TYR A 6 -13.88 -5.67 -6.30
C TYR A 6 -14.46 -7.03 -6.71
N GLU A 7 -13.63 -7.90 -7.32
CA GLU A 7 -13.96 -9.31 -7.55
C GLU A 7 -12.93 -10.17 -6.82
N VAL A 8 -13.41 -11.03 -5.91
CA VAL A 8 -12.60 -11.93 -5.09
C VAL A 8 -11.86 -12.93 -6.00
N GLY A 9 -10.52 -12.93 -5.95
CA GLY A 9 -9.69 -13.93 -6.62
C GLY A 9 -9.09 -13.54 -7.97
N LYS A 10 -9.30 -12.32 -8.47
CA LYS A 10 -8.56 -11.78 -9.62
C LYS A 10 -7.47 -10.82 -9.16
N VAL A 11 -6.30 -10.94 -9.78
CA VAL A 11 -5.29 -9.87 -9.80
C VAL A 11 -6.01 -8.61 -10.29
N VAL A 12 -6.23 -7.64 -9.38
CA VAL A 12 -6.74 -6.32 -9.75
C VAL A 12 -5.56 -5.60 -10.37
N GLU A 13 -5.33 -5.77 -11.68
CA GLU A 13 -4.35 -4.96 -12.39
C GLU A 13 -4.92 -3.54 -12.50
N GLY A 14 -4.35 -2.61 -11.75
CA GLY A 14 -4.85 -1.26 -11.69
C GLY A 14 -3.86 -0.35 -11.01
N GLU A 15 -3.86 0.92 -11.42
CA GLU A 15 -3.12 1.94 -10.71
C GLU A 15 -3.99 2.49 -9.58
N VAL A 16 -3.37 2.68 -8.41
CA VAL A 16 -3.99 3.32 -7.26
C VAL A 16 -3.19 4.52 -6.83
N GLU A 17 -3.89 5.51 -6.32
CA GLU A 17 -3.32 6.67 -5.66
C GLU A 17 -3.85 6.73 -4.23
N ILE A 18 -2.94 6.82 -3.26
CA ILE A 18 -3.25 6.71 -1.83
C ILE A 18 -2.62 7.91 -1.12
N LEU A 19 -3.41 8.55 -0.24
CA LEU A 19 -2.97 9.63 0.63
C LEU A 19 -3.19 9.21 2.08
N ASP A 20 -2.15 8.68 2.72
CA ASP A 20 -2.30 8.12 4.07
C ASP A 20 -1.03 8.21 4.91
N THR A 21 -1.11 7.75 6.15
CA THR A 21 -0.04 7.73 7.13
C THR A 21 0.69 6.40 7.09
N VAL A 22 2.02 6.46 7.04
CA VAL A 22 2.87 5.27 7.16
C VAL A 22 2.63 4.64 8.54
N SER A 23 2.10 3.42 8.56
CA SER A 23 1.79 2.71 9.80
C SER A 23 3.01 1.99 10.35
N THR A 24 3.83 1.40 9.48
CA THR A 24 5.05 0.67 9.85
C THR A 24 6.03 0.61 8.69
N LYS A 25 7.32 0.54 9.00
CA LYS A 25 8.38 0.15 8.06
C LYS A 25 9.23 -0.95 8.68
N ARG A 26 9.69 -1.90 7.86
CA ARG A 26 10.59 -2.99 8.27
C ARG A 26 11.71 -3.13 7.25
N THR A 27 12.88 -3.53 7.71
CA THR A 27 14.00 -3.90 6.84
C THR A 27 14.02 -5.42 6.70
N ARG A 28 14.09 -5.92 5.48
CA ARG A 28 14.34 -7.34 5.17
C ARG A 28 15.25 -7.37 3.96
N GLU A 29 16.55 -7.41 4.23
CA GLU A 29 17.59 -7.28 3.22
C GLU A 29 17.35 -8.22 2.03
N PRO A 30 17.53 -7.74 0.78
CA PRO A 30 18.00 -6.40 0.39
C PRO A 30 16.89 -5.33 0.28
N TYR A 31 15.67 -5.60 0.76
CA TYR A 31 14.51 -4.75 0.53
C TYR A 31 13.98 -4.06 1.80
N TRP A 32 13.26 -2.98 1.57
CA TRP A 32 12.47 -2.25 2.57
C TRP A 32 11.00 -2.56 2.39
N LEU A 33 10.35 -3.01 3.46
CA LEU A 33 8.92 -3.31 3.47
C LEU A 33 8.18 -2.17 4.18
N TYR A 34 7.25 -1.56 3.47
CA TYR A 34 6.42 -0.48 3.99
C TYR A 34 4.98 -0.93 4.13
N PHE A 35 4.29 -0.34 5.10
CA PHE A 35 2.88 -0.54 5.37
C PHE A 35 2.18 0.81 5.52
N LEU A 36 1.08 0.99 4.81
CA LEU A 36 0.07 2.02 5.08
C LEU A 36 -1.21 1.31 5.49
N LYS A 37 -1.93 1.88 6.44
CA LYS A 37 -3.26 1.41 6.80
C LYS A 37 -4.18 2.60 6.68
N ASP A 38 -5.23 2.47 5.88
CA ASP A 38 -6.21 3.54 5.75
C ASP A 38 -7.24 3.55 6.88
N ASP A 39 -8.05 4.61 6.89
CA ASP A 39 -9.10 4.83 7.88
C ASP A 39 -10.18 3.73 7.84
N ASP A 40 -10.38 3.10 6.67
CA ASP A 40 -11.31 1.98 6.47
C ASP A 40 -10.72 0.64 6.94
N GLY A 41 -9.43 0.60 7.24
CA GLY A 41 -8.72 -0.54 7.78
C GLY A 41 -7.99 -1.39 6.73
N ASP A 42 -7.97 -0.98 5.46
CA ASP A 42 -7.28 -1.65 4.38
C ASP A 42 -5.76 -1.48 4.53
N LEU A 43 -5.03 -2.59 4.45
CA LEU A 43 -3.58 -2.61 4.60
C LEU A 43 -2.90 -2.60 3.23
N TYR A 44 -2.14 -1.56 2.94
CA TYR A 44 -1.30 -1.48 1.75
C TYR A 44 0.14 -1.83 2.10
N LYS A 45 0.76 -2.72 1.33
CA LYS A 45 2.16 -3.09 1.52
C LYS A 45 2.92 -3.20 0.21
N TRP A 46 4.20 -2.82 0.22
CA TRP A 46 5.08 -3.00 -0.93
C TRP A 46 6.54 -3.12 -0.52
N TRP A 47 7.31 -3.66 -1.44
CA TRP A 47 8.76 -3.81 -1.33
C TRP A 47 9.43 -2.70 -2.12
N SER A 48 10.40 -2.04 -1.52
CA SER A 48 11.27 -1.07 -2.18
C SER A 48 12.72 -1.55 -2.12
N PRO A 49 13.47 -1.55 -3.23
CA PRO A 49 14.90 -1.87 -3.21
C PRO A 49 15.70 -0.84 -2.42
N GLU A 50 15.22 0.41 -2.39
CA GLU A 50 15.87 1.51 -1.68
C GLU A 50 14.96 2.07 -0.58
N PRO A 51 15.52 2.62 0.51
CA PRO A 51 14.72 3.28 1.52
C PRO A 51 14.10 4.55 0.94
N LEU A 52 12.78 4.69 1.06
CA LEU A 52 12.04 5.90 0.67
C LEU A 52 12.34 7.04 1.67
N PRO A 53 12.97 8.15 1.24
CA PRO A 53 13.39 9.23 2.13
C PRO A 53 12.20 9.90 2.82
N GLY A 54 12.27 10.02 4.16
CA GLY A 54 11.23 10.67 4.96
C GLY A 54 10.02 9.80 5.29
N TRP A 55 9.89 8.61 4.70
CA TRP A 55 8.80 7.68 5.01
C TRP A 55 9.08 6.97 6.34
N ARG A 56 8.51 7.53 7.41
CA ARG A 56 8.64 7.07 8.80
C ARG A 56 7.24 6.87 9.39
N LYS A 57 7.12 6.00 10.38
CA LYS A 57 5.85 5.78 11.08
C LYS A 57 5.25 7.11 11.54
N GLY A 58 3.98 7.33 11.27
CA GLY A 58 3.25 8.57 11.61
C GLY A 58 3.39 9.70 10.58
N VAL A 59 4.15 9.52 9.51
CA VAL A 59 4.28 10.52 8.43
C VAL A 59 3.20 10.29 7.38
N ARG A 60 2.50 11.37 7.02
CA ARG A 60 1.54 11.36 5.91
C ARG A 60 2.27 11.41 4.57
N VAL A 61 1.89 10.54 3.65
CA VAL A 61 2.51 10.36 2.34
C VAL A 61 1.43 10.28 1.27
N ARG A 62 1.76 10.78 0.09
CA ARG A 62 0.98 10.55 -1.13
C ARG A 62 1.77 9.61 -2.01
N LEU A 63 1.17 8.49 -2.39
CA LEU A 63 1.80 7.50 -3.24
C LEU A 63 0.90 7.10 -4.39
N ARG A 64 1.54 6.72 -5.49
CA ARG A 64 0.97 6.11 -6.67
C ARG A 64 1.66 4.78 -6.86
N GLY A 65 0.90 3.72 -7.06
CA GLY A 65 1.43 2.38 -7.23
C GLY A 65 0.53 1.53 -8.09
N GLN A 66 1.08 0.45 -8.63
CA GLN A 66 0.31 -0.55 -9.34
C GLN A 66 -0.08 -1.66 -8.36
N VAL A 67 -1.33 -2.09 -8.41
CA VAL A 67 -1.82 -3.21 -7.62
C VAL A 67 -1.30 -4.50 -8.23
N LYS A 68 -0.47 -5.21 -7.47
CA LYS A 68 0.02 -6.54 -7.85
C LYS A 68 -0.94 -7.63 -7.40
N ARG A 69 -1.55 -7.44 -6.24
CA ARG A 69 -2.43 -8.43 -5.61
C ARG A 69 -3.33 -7.73 -4.60
N HIS A 70 -4.57 -8.16 -4.52
CA HIS A 70 -5.51 -7.76 -3.48
C HIS A 70 -6.09 -9.01 -2.85
N ASP A 71 -5.97 -9.12 -1.53
CA ASP A 71 -6.48 -10.22 -0.73
C ASP A 71 -7.51 -9.69 0.25
N THR A 72 -8.62 -10.42 0.43
CA THR A 72 -9.60 -10.15 1.48
C THR A 72 -9.72 -11.41 2.33
N ASN A 73 -9.51 -11.29 3.64
CA ASN A 73 -9.77 -12.39 4.56
C ASN A 73 -11.29 -12.63 4.61
N PRO A 74 -11.80 -13.82 4.21
CA PRO A 74 -13.23 -14.07 4.16
C PRO A 74 -13.90 -14.04 5.54
N GLU A 75 -13.16 -14.34 6.61
CA GLU A 75 -13.67 -14.39 7.99
C GLU A 75 -13.63 -13.02 8.65
N THR A 76 -12.47 -12.35 8.64
CA THR A 76 -12.28 -11.06 9.32
C THR A 76 -12.68 -9.86 8.46
N LYS A 77 -12.91 -10.06 7.16
CA LYS A 77 -13.10 -9.01 6.14
C LYS A 77 -11.92 -8.04 5.98
N GLU A 78 -10.80 -8.29 6.65
CA GLU A 78 -9.59 -7.49 6.49
C GLU A 78 -9.09 -7.56 5.05
N ARG A 79 -8.77 -6.41 4.47
CA ARG A 79 -8.22 -6.33 3.11
C ARG A 79 -6.75 -5.98 3.15
N THR A 80 -5.99 -6.62 2.27
CA THR A 80 -4.57 -6.34 2.08
C THR A 80 -4.28 -6.18 0.60
N THR A 81 -3.71 -5.03 0.23
CA THR A 81 -3.29 -4.72 -1.13
C THR A 81 -1.76 -4.73 -1.20
N VAL A 82 -1.21 -5.56 -2.09
CA VAL A 82 0.22 -5.54 -2.42
C VAL A 82 0.43 -4.64 -3.62
N LEU A 83 1.26 -3.61 -3.46
CA LEU A 83 1.64 -2.70 -4.52
C LEU A 83 3.03 -3.04 -5.08
N HIS A 84 3.26 -2.65 -6.33
CA HIS A 84 4.56 -2.59 -6.98
C HIS A 84 4.68 -1.29 -7.79
N ASN A 85 5.89 -0.97 -8.27
CA ASN A 85 6.17 0.28 -8.99
C ASN A 85 5.64 1.50 -8.21
N VAL A 86 5.94 1.53 -6.90
CA VAL A 86 5.44 2.56 -5.99
C VAL A 86 6.33 3.79 -6.07
N HIS A 87 5.70 4.93 -6.37
CA HIS A 87 6.29 6.24 -6.32
C HIS A 87 5.50 7.09 -5.33
N GLY A 88 6.16 7.91 -4.52
CA GLY A 88 5.42 8.82 -3.66
C GLY A 88 6.32 9.77 -2.91
N GLN A 89 5.67 10.67 -2.19
CA GLN A 89 6.31 11.78 -1.51
C GLN A 89 5.65 12.00 -0.14
N VAL A 90 6.46 12.47 0.81
CA VAL A 90 5.95 12.98 2.08
C VAL A 90 5.09 14.21 1.81
N VAL A 91 3.93 14.27 2.44
CA VAL A 91 3.05 15.44 2.42
C VAL A 91 3.43 16.32 3.61
N LYS A 92 3.70 17.61 3.34
CA LYS A 92 3.98 18.61 4.37
C LYS A 92 2.69 19.22 4.90
#